data_AF-A0A6B3HER1-F1
#
_entry.id   AF-A0A6B3HER1-F1
#
_cell.length_a   1.000
_cell.length_b   1.000
_cell.length_c   1.000
_cell.angle_alpha   90.00
_cell.angle_beta   90.00
_cell.angle_gamma   90.00
#
_symmetry.space_group_name_H-M   'P 1'
#
loop_
_entity.id
_entity.type
_entity.pdbx_description
1 polymer ?
#
loop_
_entity_poly.entity_id
_entity_poly.type
_entity_poly.pdbx_seq_one_letter_code
_entity_poly.pdbx_strand_id
1 'polypeptide(L)'
;GAKFHNIDKLKNGDAVVFETKDTWYVYKVYKSLPETSKFNVDVIQPVPEESGAEKPGRYITLTTCTPVYTSKYRYIVWGELERTEKVDKDRTKPVELL
;
A
#
# COMPACT_ATOMS: atom_id res chain seq x y z
N GLY A 1 -15.05 5.05 -11.12
CA GLY A 1 -14.02 4.05 -11.46
C GLY A 1 -13.33 3.61 -10.19
N ALA A 2 -13.40 2.32 -9.85
CA ALA A 2 -12.79 1.80 -8.62
C ALA A 2 -11.26 1.93 -8.73
N LYS A 3 -10.66 2.78 -7.88
CA LYS A 3 -9.22 3.11 -7.94
C LYS A 3 -8.31 1.90 -7.69
N PHE A 4 -8.81 0.84 -7.06
CA PHE A 4 -8.07 -0.39 -6.74
C PHE A 4 -8.51 -1.62 -7.53
N HIS A 5 -9.12 -1.46 -8.71
CA HIS A 5 -9.59 -2.60 -9.51
C HIS A 5 -8.46 -3.55 -9.96
N ASN A 6 -7.22 -3.08 -10.05
CA ASN A 6 -6.05 -3.86 -10.46
C ASN A 6 -5.02 -4.03 -9.33
N ILE A 7 -5.42 -3.85 -8.07
CA ILE A 7 -4.47 -3.92 -6.94
C ILE A 7 -3.88 -5.32 -6.76
N ASP A 8 -4.61 -6.34 -7.20
CA ASP A 8 -4.19 -7.74 -7.28
C ASP A 8 -3.01 -7.98 -8.23
N LYS A 9 -2.70 -7.02 -9.12
CA LYS A 9 -1.56 -7.09 -10.02
C LYS A 9 -0.26 -6.60 -9.40
N LEU A 10 -0.32 -5.95 -8.22
CA LEU A 10 0.88 -5.52 -7.51
C LEU A 10 1.68 -6.74 -7.05
N LYS A 11 2.99 -6.66 -7.22
CA LYS A 11 3.96 -7.69 -6.82
C LYS A 11 4.94 -7.12 -5.81
N ASN A 12 5.62 -8.00 -5.10
CA ASN A 12 6.72 -7.62 -4.23
C ASN A 12 7.78 -6.84 -5.03
N GLY A 13 8.18 -5.67 -4.51
CA GLY A 13 9.09 -4.73 -5.15
C GLY A 13 8.41 -3.61 -5.94
N ASP A 14 7.12 -3.73 -6.24
CA ASP A 14 6.39 -2.65 -6.92
C ASP A 14 6.29 -1.41 -6.03
N ALA A 15 6.31 -0.24 -6.66
CA ALA A 15 6.27 1.03 -5.95
C ALA A 15 4.83 1.50 -5.68
N VAL A 16 4.62 2.04 -4.49
CA VAL A 16 3.42 2.84 -4.15
C VAL A 16 3.90 4.23 -3.78
N VAL A 17 3.55 5.22 -4.61
CA VAL A 17 3.92 6.62 -4.39
C VAL A 17 2.75 7.37 -3.77
N PHE A 18 2.99 7.97 -2.60
CA PHE A 18 2.04 8.84 -1.92
C PHE A 18 2.57 10.29 -1.90
N GLU A 19 1.78 11.20 -2.45
CA GLU A 19 2.12 12.63 -2.53
C GLU A 19 1.40 13.42 -1.44
N THR A 20 2.13 14.23 -0.69
CA THR A 20 1.57 15.29 0.15
C THR A 20 1.84 16.66 -0.46
N LYS A 21 1.51 17.72 0.29
CA LYS A 21 1.81 19.10 -0.14
C LYS A 21 3.31 19.33 -0.37
N ASP A 22 4.18 18.70 0.42
CA ASP A 22 5.60 19.04 0.49
C ASP A 22 6.55 17.84 0.36
N THR A 23 6.02 16.62 0.34
CA THR A 23 6.83 15.40 0.40
C THR A 23 6.22 14.29 -0.47
N TRP A 24 7.05 13.65 -1.28
CA TRP A 24 6.80 12.36 -1.90
C TRP A 24 7.25 11.25 -0.97
N TYR A 25 6.41 10.25 -0.77
CA TYR A 25 6.71 9.04 -0.02
C TYR A 25 6.70 7.87 -1.00
N VAL A 26 7.82 7.17 -1.13
CA VAL A 26 7.93 6.01 -2.00
C VAL A 26 8.00 4.77 -1.12
N TYR A 27 6.95 3.95 -1.20
CA TYR A 27 6.87 2.65 -0.54
C TYR A 27 7.15 1.54 -1.54
N LYS A 28 7.71 0.43 -1.04
CA LYS A 28 7.86 -0.82 -1.80
C LYS A 28 6.95 -1.88 -1.23
N VAL A 29 6.14 -2.48 -2.09
CA VAL A 29 5.29 -3.61 -1.74
C VAL A 29 6.18 -4.77 -1.30
N TYR A 30 5.86 -5.41 -0.19
CA TYR A 30 6.60 -6.58 0.28
C TYR A 30 5.71 -7.81 0.50
N LYS A 31 4.39 -7.64 0.64
CA LYS A 31 3.45 -8.75 0.77
C LYS A 31 2.03 -8.33 0.42
N SER A 32 1.23 -9.33 0.03
CA SER A 32 -0.23 -9.23 -0.09
C SER A 32 -0.92 -10.38 0.65
N LEU A 33 -2.13 -10.14 1.15
CA LEU A 33 -3.04 -11.16 1.67
C LEU A 33 -4.28 -11.21 0.76
N PRO A 34 -4.43 -12.28 -0.05
CA PRO A 34 -5.47 -12.35 -1.07
C PRO A 34 -6.90 -12.30 -0.53
N GLU A 35 -7.12 -12.82 0.68
CA GLU A 35 -8.43 -12.91 1.29
C GLU A 35 -8.33 -12.85 2.80
N THR A 36 -9.10 -11.95 3.42
CA THR A 36 -9.31 -11.91 4.86
C THR A 36 -10.72 -11.45 5.19
N SER A 37 -11.14 -11.66 6.44
CA SER A 37 -12.45 -11.20 6.92
C SER A 37 -12.59 -9.68 6.78
N LYS A 38 -13.78 -9.21 6.39
CA LYS A 38 -14.09 -7.76 6.39
C LYS A 38 -14.03 -7.11 7.79
N PHE A 39 -13.93 -7.93 8.85
CA PHE A 39 -13.81 -7.51 10.23
C PHE A 39 -12.37 -7.62 10.78
N ASN A 40 -11.42 -8.11 9.98
CA ASN A 40 -10.02 -8.17 10.39
C ASN A 40 -9.43 -6.75 10.37
N VAL A 41 -9.32 -6.15 11.55
CA VAL A 41 -8.70 -4.83 11.76
C VAL A 41 -7.22 -4.94 12.12
N ASP A 42 -6.70 -6.15 12.32
CA ASP A 42 -5.33 -6.39 12.77
C ASP A 42 -4.33 -6.13 11.63
N VAL A 43 -4.79 -6.25 10.39
CA VAL A 43 -4.04 -5.93 9.16
C VAL A 43 -3.69 -4.45 8.98
N ILE A 44 -4.25 -3.54 9.80
CA ILE A 44 -3.96 -2.08 9.78
C ILE A 44 -3.31 -1.59 11.08
N GLN A 45 -2.88 -2.48 11.96
CA GLN A 45 -2.17 -2.11 13.19
C GLN A 45 -0.81 -1.45 12.88
N PRO A 46 -0.22 -0.68 13.82
CA PRO A 46 1.09 -0.03 13.61
C PRO A 46 2.21 -0.99 13.19
N VAL A 47 2.15 -2.24 13.66
CA VAL A 47 2.90 -3.37 13.12
C VAL A 47 1.84 -4.33 12.57
N PRO A 48 1.58 -4.34 11.25
CA PRO A 48 0.42 -5.02 10.70
C PRO A 48 0.52 -6.54 10.88
N GLU A 49 -0.51 -7.16 11.47
CA GLU A 49 -0.54 -8.62 11.58
C GLU A 49 -0.66 -9.28 10.20
N GLU A 50 -0.20 -10.53 10.10
CA GLU A 50 -0.14 -11.33 8.87
C GLU A 50 0.78 -10.77 7.76
N SER A 51 1.22 -9.53 7.86
CA SER A 51 2.14 -8.91 6.90
C SER A 51 3.55 -9.53 6.94
N GLY A 52 3.95 -10.11 8.07
CA GLY A 52 5.33 -10.54 8.32
C GLY A 52 6.24 -9.44 8.87
N ALA A 53 5.72 -8.22 9.11
CA ALA A 53 6.40 -7.23 9.92
C ALA A 53 6.46 -7.68 11.39
N GLU A 54 7.67 -7.67 11.97
CA GLU A 54 7.89 -8.08 13.38
C GLU A 54 8.23 -6.90 14.29
N LYS A 55 8.52 -5.72 13.72
CA LYS A 55 9.04 -4.55 14.43
C LYS A 55 8.35 -3.27 13.97
N PRO A 56 8.39 -2.20 14.79
CA PRO A 56 7.95 -0.88 14.37
C PRO A 56 8.67 -0.42 13.10
N GLY A 57 7.91 0.16 12.17
CA GLY A 57 8.40 0.61 10.88
C GLY A 57 7.46 1.65 10.28
N ARG A 58 7.66 1.98 9.00
CA ARG A 58 6.81 2.93 8.27
C ARG A 58 6.09 2.19 7.15
N TYR A 59 4.88 1.72 7.46
CA TYR A 59 4.10 0.89 6.55
C TYR A 59 3.01 1.69 5.86
N ILE A 60 2.60 1.21 4.69
CA ILE A 60 1.35 1.59 4.04
C ILE A 60 0.52 0.32 3.84
N THR A 61 -0.76 0.39 4.20
CA THR A 61 -1.72 -0.72 4.00
C THR A 61 -2.80 -0.27 3.02
N LEU A 62 -2.95 -1.00 1.92
CA LEU A 62 -4.01 -0.80 0.95
C LEU A 62 -5.05 -1.91 1.12
N THR A 63 -6.32 -1.53 1.25
CA THR A 63 -7.42 -2.49 1.46
C THR A 63 -8.50 -2.32 0.39
N THR A 64 -8.99 -3.44 -0.15
CA THR A 64 -10.11 -3.44 -1.10
C THR A 64 -11.03 -4.62 -0.86
N CYS A 65 -12.24 -4.59 -1.42
CA CYS A 65 -13.14 -5.73 -1.42
C CYS A 65 -12.65 -6.83 -2.36
N THR A 66 -12.94 -8.09 -2.00
CA THR A 66 -12.68 -9.26 -2.85
C THR A 66 -13.73 -10.35 -2.59
N PRO A 67 -14.07 -11.22 -3.58
CA PRO A 67 -13.79 -11.09 -5.02
C PRO A 67 -14.42 -9.87 -5.67
N VAL A 68 -13.95 -9.51 -6.87
CA VAL A 68 -14.48 -8.38 -7.65
C VAL A 68 -16.01 -8.46 -7.74
N TYR A 69 -16.69 -7.31 -7.63
CA TYR A 69 -18.15 -7.16 -7.58
C TYR A 69 -18.85 -7.66 -6.31
N THR A 70 -18.09 -8.14 -5.32
CA THR A 70 -18.63 -8.51 -4.01
C THR A 70 -17.95 -7.70 -2.90
N SER A 71 -18.46 -7.79 -1.66
CA SER A 71 -17.85 -7.18 -0.46
C SER A 71 -17.63 -8.21 0.66
N LYS A 72 -17.60 -9.50 0.29
CA LYS A 72 -17.57 -10.62 1.23
C LYS A 72 -16.29 -10.63 2.07
N TYR A 73 -15.16 -10.40 1.42
CA TYR A 73 -13.83 -10.40 2.03
C TYR A 73 -13.06 -9.12 1.70
N ARG A 74 -11.83 -9.04 2.20
CA ARG A 74 -10.87 -7.99 1.87
C ARG A 74 -9.59 -8.58 1.29
N TYR A 75 -9.03 -7.88 0.30
CA TYR A 75 -7.70 -8.10 -0.23
C TYR A 75 -6.80 -6.99 0.32
N ILE A 76 -5.63 -7.36 0.82
CA ILE A 76 -4.70 -6.46 1.51
C ILE A 76 -3.36 -6.45 0.78
N VAL A 77 -2.77 -5.27 0.63
CA VAL A 77 -1.36 -5.10 0.22
C VAL A 77 -0.66 -4.28 1.28
N TRP A 78 0.54 -4.71 1.65
CA TRP A 78 1.44 -3.96 2.51
C TRP A 78 2.68 -3.52 1.75
N GLY A 79 3.07 -2.27 1.98
CA GLY A 79 4.36 -1.74 1.57
C GLY A 79 5.10 -1.09 2.73
N GLU A 80 6.42 -0.99 2.61
CA GLU A 80 7.29 -0.32 3.58
C GLU A 80 7.95 0.88 2.92
N LEU A 81 8.11 1.97 3.67
CA LEU A 81 8.69 3.21 3.16
C LEU A 81 10.16 2.98 2.81
N GLU A 82 10.49 3.14 1.53
CA GLU A 82 11.86 3.06 1.05
C GLU A 82 12.55 4.41 1.21
N ARG A 83 11.89 5.50 0.79
CA ARG A 83 12.45 6.85 0.89
C ARG A 83 11.39 7.95 0.84
N THR A 84 11.84 9.16 1.17
CA THR A 84 11.06 10.40 1.01
C THR A 84 11.84 11.42 0.20
N GLU A 85 11.16 12.15 -0.66
CA GLU A 85 11.73 13.24 -1.46
C GLU A 85 10.93 14.52 -1.20
N LYS A 86 11.61 15.66 -0.99
CA LYS A 86 10.90 16.94 -0.86
C LYS A 86 10.36 17.37 -2.22
N VAL A 87 9.12 17.84 -2.23
CA VAL A 87 8.51 18.43 -3.43
C VAL A 87 9.24 19.73 -3.75
N ASP A 88 9.81 19.81 -4.95
CA ASP A 88 10.46 21.03 -5.45
C ASP A 88 9.44 22.01 -6.05
N LYS A 89 9.93 23.15 -6.54
CA LYS A 89 9.08 24.20 -7.13
C LYS A 89 8.31 23.71 -8.36
N ASP A 90 8.88 22.77 -9.11
CA ASP A 90 8.32 22.24 -10.35
C ASP A 90 7.45 21.00 -10.10
N ARG A 91 7.37 20.55 -8.83
CA ARG A 91 6.75 19.30 -8.40
C ARG A 91 7.24 18.10 -9.23
N THR A 92 8.56 18.01 -9.42
CA THR A 92 9.20 16.90 -10.12
C THR A 92 8.72 15.56 -9.53
N LYS A 93 8.28 14.66 -10.41
CA LYS A 93 7.79 13.34 -10.01
C LYS A 93 8.96 12.40 -9.69
N PRO A 94 8.80 11.50 -8.71
CA PRO A 94 9.74 10.40 -8.49
C PRO A 94 9.88 9.53 -9.73
N VAL A 95 11.03 8.85 -9.86
CA VAL A 95 11.37 8.00 -11.02
C VAL A 95 10.36 6.88 -11.28
N GLU A 96 9.63 6.45 -10.25
CA GLU A 96 8.58 5.44 -10.32
C GLU A 96 7.33 5.89 -11.08
N LEU A 97 7.18 7.20 -11.33
CA LEU A 97 6.04 7.80 -12.03
C LEU A 97 6.41 8.38 -13.41
N LEU A 98 7.64 8.14 -13.90
CA LEU A 98 8.12 8.52 -15.22
C LEU A 98 7.84 7.40 -16.24
#